data_AF-A0AAN6QEG7-F1
#
_entry.id   AF-A0AAN6QEG7-F1
#
_cell.length_a   1.000
_cell.length_b   1.000
_cell.length_c   1.000
_cell.angle_alpha   90.00
_cell.angle_beta   90.00
_cell.angle_gamma   90.00
#
_symmetry.space_group_name_H-M   'P 1'
#
loop_
_entity.id
_entity.type
_entity.pdbx_description
1 polymer ?
#
loop_
_entity_poly.entity_id
_entity_poly.type
_entity_poly.pdbx_seq_one_letter_code
_entity_poly.pdbx_strand_id
1 'polypeptide(L)'
;SSIKRKRAASIDTEEANRPKIQSLTLRSPANVSPRPFDTSGVLICLCTPEPKVPRPRNAFILYRQHRQAGVVQQNPGLANPEISKIIGELWRDEPEEHKIQWKRLAE
;
A
#
# COMPACT_ATOMS: atom_id res chain seq x y z
N SER A 1 -28.76 -14.18 -3.34
CA SER A 1 -27.70 -13.89 -4.32
C SER A 1 -26.34 -13.93 -3.67
N SER A 2 -25.47 -14.88 -4.04
CA SER A 2 -24.14 -15.09 -3.43
C SER A 2 -23.06 -14.42 -4.26
N ILE A 3 -22.41 -13.39 -3.72
CA ILE A 3 -21.29 -12.68 -4.37
C ILE A 3 -20.01 -13.47 -4.14
N LYS A 4 -19.58 -14.22 -5.16
CA LYS A 4 -18.30 -14.93 -5.16
C LYS A 4 -17.17 -13.91 -5.39
N ARG A 5 -16.44 -13.54 -4.33
CA ARG A 5 -15.22 -12.73 -4.45
C ARG A 5 -14.09 -13.61 -4.99
N LYS A 6 -13.59 -13.31 -6.19
CA LYS A 6 -12.39 -13.95 -6.76
C LYS A 6 -11.15 -13.33 -6.10
N ARG A 7 -10.27 -14.15 -5.51
CA ARG A 7 -8.98 -13.71 -4.97
C ARG A 7 -7.99 -13.43 -6.12
N ALA A 8 -7.19 -12.38 -6.00
CA ALA A 8 -6.03 -12.15 -6.86
C ALA A 8 -4.91 -13.15 -6.51
N ALA A 9 -4.15 -13.57 -7.52
CA ALA A 9 -2.99 -14.46 -7.37
C ALA A 9 -1.86 -13.79 -6.55
N SER A 10 -1.05 -14.61 -5.87
CA SER A 10 0.06 -14.16 -5.03
C SER A 10 1.10 -13.40 -5.86
N ILE A 11 1.45 -12.19 -5.43
CA ILE A 11 2.52 -11.39 -6.05
C ILE A 11 3.83 -11.87 -5.44
N ASP A 12 4.74 -12.37 -6.29
CA ASP A 12 6.11 -12.70 -5.92
C ASP A 12 6.89 -11.41 -5.65
N THR A 13 7.33 -11.23 -4.40
CA THR A 13 7.99 -10.00 -3.94
C THR A 13 9.48 -9.96 -4.24
N GLU A 14 10.08 -11.08 -4.65
CA GLU A 14 11.53 -11.20 -4.90
C GLU A 14 11.93 -10.54 -6.23
N GLU A 15 11.11 -10.66 -7.28
CA GLU A 15 11.39 -9.99 -8.57
C GLU A 15 11.35 -8.46 -8.46
N ALA A 16 10.48 -7.91 -7.60
CA ALA A 16 10.30 -6.47 -7.43
C ALA A 16 11.51 -5.77 -6.78
N ASN A 17 12.38 -6.51 -6.09
CA ASN A 17 13.55 -5.97 -5.40
C ASN A 17 14.85 -6.15 -6.19
N ARG A 18 14.82 -6.67 -7.43
CA ARG A 18 16.03 -6.88 -8.22
C ARG A 18 16.47 -5.57 -8.90
N PRO A 19 17.62 -4.98 -8.54
CA PRO A 19 18.11 -3.78 -9.22
C PRO A 19 18.64 -4.17 -10.61
N LYS A 20 17.83 -3.96 -11.65
CA LYS A 20 18.24 -4.15 -13.05
C LYS A 20 18.92 -2.88 -13.58
N ILE A 21 19.98 -2.43 -12.88
CA ILE A 21 20.77 -1.25 -13.26
C ILE A 21 21.98 -1.67 -14.12
N GLN A 22 21.73 -2.34 -15.24
CA GLN A 22 22.74 -2.54 -16.26
C GLN A 22 22.13 -2.28 -17.64
N SER A 23 22.15 -1.00 -18.02
CA SER A 23 22.14 -0.44 -19.38
C SER A 23 21.35 0.87 -19.45
N LEU A 24 21.73 1.88 -18.66
CA LEU A 24 21.33 3.27 -18.88
C LEU A 24 22.54 4.06 -19.37
N THR A 25 23.05 3.73 -20.57
CA THR A 25 23.99 4.61 -21.26
C THR A 25 23.23 5.84 -21.76
N LEU A 26 23.35 6.96 -21.07
CA LEU A 26 22.84 8.25 -21.54
C LEU A 26 23.72 8.76 -22.69
N ARG A 27 23.33 8.44 -23.93
CA ARG A 27 23.83 9.17 -25.11
C ARG A 27 22.99 10.44 -25.26
N SER A 28 23.63 11.59 -25.11
CA SER A 28 23.03 12.90 -25.36
C SER A 28 22.98 13.14 -26.88
N PRO A 29 21.82 13.32 -27.53
CA PRO A 29 21.79 13.68 -28.94
C PRO A 29 21.87 15.21 -29.04
N ALA A 30 23.00 15.69 -29.56
CA ALA A 30 23.03 17.02 -30.13
C ALA A 30 22.08 17.04 -31.35
N ASN A 31 21.16 18.01 -31.34
CA ASN A 31 20.56 18.64 -32.51
C ASN A 31 20.01 17.70 -33.61
N VAL A 32 18.75 17.27 -33.49
CA VAL A 32 18.02 16.63 -34.60
C VAL A 32 16.70 17.37 -34.83
N SER A 33 16.61 18.07 -35.97
CA SER A 33 15.38 18.71 -36.48
C SER A 33 14.23 17.71 -36.63
N PRO A 34 12.96 18.12 -36.50
CA PRO A 34 11.84 17.21 -36.50
C PRO A 34 11.50 16.79 -37.93
N ARG A 35 11.46 15.48 -38.20
CA ARG A 35 10.78 14.92 -39.38
C ARG A 35 9.88 13.75 -38.97
N PRO A 36 8.81 13.52 -39.75
CA PRO A 36 7.56 13.01 -39.23
C PRO A 36 7.43 11.53 -39.58
N PHE A 37 7.76 10.62 -38.69
CA PHE A 37 7.39 9.22 -38.87
C PHE A 37 7.08 8.56 -37.54
N ASP A 38 5.79 8.25 -37.41
CA ASP A 38 5.23 7.05 -36.79
C ASP A 38 6.10 6.36 -35.74
N THR A 39 5.87 6.75 -34.50
CA THR A 39 5.87 5.79 -33.41
C THR A 39 4.83 6.32 -32.45
N SER A 40 3.84 5.50 -32.13
CA SER A 40 2.87 5.70 -31.06
C SER A 40 3.58 6.17 -29.78
N GLY A 41 3.82 7.47 -29.69
CA GLY A 41 4.52 8.12 -28.62
C GLY A 41 3.64 7.97 -27.42
N VAL A 42 3.99 7.03 -26.55
CA VAL A 42 3.43 6.96 -25.20
C VAL A 42 3.75 8.32 -24.59
N LEU A 43 2.76 9.21 -24.57
CA LEU A 43 2.82 10.46 -23.84
C LEU A 43 2.96 10.08 -22.37
N ILE A 44 4.20 9.92 -21.91
CA ILE A 44 4.49 9.80 -20.50
C ILE A 44 4.18 11.17 -19.93
N CYS A 45 3.00 11.33 -19.31
CA CYS A 45 2.69 12.52 -18.53
C CYS A 45 3.74 12.55 -17.41
N LEU A 46 4.70 13.47 -17.49
CA LEU A 46 5.67 13.77 -16.43
C LEU A 46 5.00 14.48 -15.22
N CYS A 47 3.68 14.51 -15.23
CA CYS A 47 2.81 15.11 -14.25
C CYS A 47 2.94 14.29 -12.97
N THR A 48 3.53 14.88 -11.93
CA THR A 48 3.57 14.26 -10.60
C THR A 48 2.13 13.98 -10.17
N PRO A 49 1.82 12.76 -9.71
CA PRO A 49 0.47 12.42 -9.29
C PRO A 49 0.02 13.42 -8.22
N GLU A 50 -1.18 13.97 -8.41
CA GLU A 50 -1.74 14.96 -7.51
C GLU A 50 -1.70 14.46 -6.06
N PRO A 51 -1.26 15.29 -5.09
CA PRO A 51 -1.16 14.88 -3.70
C PRO A 51 -2.51 14.39 -3.16
N LYS A 52 -2.58 13.11 -2.79
CA LYS A 52 -3.81 12.49 -2.29
C LYS A 52 -4.05 12.93 -0.85
N VAL A 53 -5.16 13.63 -0.62
CA VAL A 53 -5.63 13.93 0.74
C VAL A 53 -5.91 12.60 1.48
N PRO A 54 -5.24 12.33 2.60
CA PRO A 54 -5.44 11.11 3.36
C PRO A 54 -6.85 11.08 3.97
N ARG A 55 -7.43 9.89 4.05
CA ARG A 55 -8.74 9.70 4.69
C ARG A 55 -8.62 9.95 6.21
N PRO A 56 -9.66 10.50 6.86
CA PRO A 56 -9.70 10.53 8.31
C PRO A 56 -9.58 9.10 8.87
N ARG A 57 -8.88 8.97 10.00
CA ARG A 57 -8.66 7.66 10.64
C ARG A 57 -9.95 7.19 11.30
N ASN A 58 -10.34 5.95 11.06
CA ASN A 58 -11.47 5.34 11.77
C ASN A 58 -11.03 4.74 13.12
N ALA A 59 -12.01 4.36 13.94
CA ALA A 59 -11.82 3.76 15.26
C ALA A 59 -10.85 2.57 15.27
N PHE A 60 -10.98 1.66 14.31
CA PHE A 60 -10.12 0.48 14.22
C PHE A 60 -8.67 0.84 13.87
N ILE A 61 -8.45 1.87 13.05
CA ILE A 61 -7.08 2.35 12.75
C ILE A 61 -6.40 2.88 14.01
N LEU A 62 -7.14 3.61 14.86
CA LEU A 62 -6.61 4.09 16.15
C LEU A 62 -6.30 2.92 17.11
N TYR A 63 -7.25 1.98 17.24
CA TYR A 63 -7.06 0.77 18.03
C TYR A 63 -5.82 -0.03 17.60
N ARG A 64 -5.68 -0.26 16.29
CA ARG A 64 -4.53 -0.96 15.73
C ARG A 64 -3.22 -0.26 16.07
N GLN A 65 -3.15 1.06 15.90
CA GLN A 65 -1.96 1.84 16.23
C GLN A 65 -1.54 1.65 17.69
N HIS A 66 -2.51 1.60 18.61
CA HIS A 66 -2.26 1.37 20.02
C HIS A 66 -1.77 -0.06 20.33
N ARG A 67 -2.36 -1.08 19.69
CA ARG A 67 -2.07 -2.50 20.01
C ARG A 67 -0.85 -3.07 19.27
N GLN A 68 -0.51 -2.51 18.10
CA GLN A 68 0.46 -3.12 17.19
C GLN A 68 1.84 -3.32 17.81
N ALA A 69 2.35 -2.38 18.61
CA ALA A 69 3.66 -2.53 19.26
C ALA A 69 3.72 -3.77 20.16
N GLY A 70 2.68 -3.99 20.98
CA GLY A 70 2.61 -5.17 21.85
C GLY A 70 2.49 -6.47 21.06
N VAL A 71 1.70 -6.48 19.98
CA VAL A 71 1.55 -7.68 19.12
C VAL A 71 2.85 -8.02 18.40
N VAL A 72 3.58 -7.02 17.88
CA VAL A 72 4.88 -7.22 17.23
C VAL A 72 5.94 -7.69 18.24
N GLN A 73 5.94 -7.16 19.46
CA GLN A 73 6.86 -7.60 20.50
C GLN A 73 6.63 -9.06 20.91
N GLN A 74 5.37 -9.49 21.01
CA GLN A 74 5.01 -10.88 21.30
C GLN A 74 5.27 -11.82 20.11
N ASN A 75 5.28 -11.29 18.89
CA ASN A 75 5.41 -12.05 17.66
C ASN A 75 6.49 -11.44 16.75
N PRO A 76 7.77 -11.46 17.17
CA PRO A 76 8.85 -10.89 16.38
C PRO A 76 9.00 -11.65 15.05
N GLY A 77 9.21 -10.92 13.97
CA GLY A 77 9.39 -11.50 12.63
C GLY A 77 8.11 -11.88 11.89
N LEU A 78 6.93 -11.73 12.49
CA LEU A 78 5.67 -11.87 11.73
C LEU A 78 5.48 -10.73 10.74
N ALA A 79 5.03 -11.08 9.54
CA ALA A 79 4.69 -10.11 8.51
C ALA A 79 3.44 -9.29 8.89
N ASN A 80 3.39 -8.04 8.42
CA ASN A 80 2.27 -7.12 8.66
C ASN A 80 0.86 -7.69 8.36
N PRO A 81 0.64 -8.54 7.33
CA PRO A 81 -0.65 -9.17 7.11
C PRO A 81 -1.09 -10.05 8.29
N GLU A 82 -0.18 -10.81 8.88
CA GLU A 82 -0.48 -11.69 10.02
C GLU A 82 -0.72 -10.87 11.29
N ILE A 83 0.10 -9.85 11.54
CA ILE A 83 -0.12 -8.88 12.62
C ILE A 83 -1.51 -8.24 12.50
N SER A 84 -1.94 -7.89 11.28
CA SER A 84 -3.25 -7.29 11.04
C SER A 84 -4.41 -8.25 11.31
N LYS A 85 -4.24 -9.56 11.03
CA LYS A 85 -5.23 -10.59 11.36
C LYS A 85 -5.39 -10.73 12.88
N ILE A 86 -4.28 -10.82 13.61
CA ILE A 86 -4.28 -10.93 15.08
C ILE A 86 -4.97 -9.71 15.71
N ILE A 87 -4.64 -8.49 15.27
CA ILE A 87 -5.29 -7.29 15.78
C ILE A 87 -6.77 -7.24 15.41
N GLY A 88 -7.14 -7.73 14.23
CA GLY A 88 -8.54 -7.86 13.82
C GLY A 88 -9.34 -8.82 14.70
N GLU A 89 -8.73 -9.93 15.12
CA GLU A 89 -9.27 -10.85 16.12
C GLU A 89 -9.45 -10.17 17.47
N LEU A 90 -8.40 -9.54 17.99
CA LEU A 90 -8.45 -8.79 19.25
C LEU A 90 -9.56 -7.73 19.24
N TRP A 91 -9.70 -6.98 18.14
CA TRP A 91 -10.77 -6.00 17.99
C TRP A 91 -12.15 -6.65 17.97
N ARG A 92 -12.33 -7.83 17.37
CA ARG A 92 -13.63 -8.52 17.40
C ARG A 92 -14.01 -8.93 18.81
N ASP A 93 -13.05 -9.42 19.58
CA ASP A 93 -13.26 -9.95 20.93
C ASP A 93 -13.29 -8.85 22.01
N GLU A 94 -12.88 -7.63 21.68
CA GLU A 94 -12.92 -6.48 22.59
C GLU A 94 -14.36 -6.14 23.02
N PRO A 95 -14.61 -5.83 24.30
CA PRO A 95 -15.92 -5.39 24.78
C PRO A 95 -16.45 -4.16 24.04
N GLU A 96 -17.78 -4.06 23.89
CA GLU A 96 -18.41 -2.98 23.13
C GLU A 96 -18.15 -1.61 23.78
N GLU A 97 -18.04 -1.55 25.11
CA GLU A 97 -17.72 -0.33 25.85
C GLU A 97 -16.37 0.25 25.41
N HIS A 98 -15.36 -0.60 25.24
CA HIS A 98 -14.05 -0.19 24.73
C HIS A 98 -14.14 0.21 23.25
N LYS A 99 -14.86 -0.54 22.42
CA LYS A 99 -15.08 -0.17 21.01
C LYS A 99 -15.75 1.20 20.89
N ILE A 100 -16.69 1.53 21.78
CA ILE A 100 -17.34 2.85 21.84
C ILE A 100 -16.33 3.95 22.17
N GLN A 101 -15.41 3.72 23.11
CA GLN A 101 -14.34 4.69 23.41
C GLN A 101 -13.50 4.98 22.16
N TRP A 102 -13.09 3.95 21.42
CA TRP A 102 -12.34 4.13 20.17
C TRP A 102 -13.16 4.81 19.07
N LYS A 103 -14.48 4.57 19.00
CA LYS A 103 -15.39 5.28 18.10
C LYS A 103 -15.43 6.77 18.42
N ARG A 104 -15.60 7.14 19.70
CA ARG A 104 -15.58 8.54 20.15
C ARG A 104 -14.25 9.24 19.89
N LEU A 105 -13.13 8.52 19.93
CA LEU A 105 -11.80 9.08 19.60
C LEU A 105 -11.59 9.30 18.09
N ALA A 106 -12.42 8.70 17.24
CA ALA A 106 -12.31 8.77 15.78
C ALA A 106 -13.34 9.70 15.13
N GLU A 107 -14.31 10.20 15.91
CA GLU A 107 -15.25 11.27 15.54
C GLU A 107 -14.57 12.64 15.65
#